data_AF-U5QJA3-F1
#
_entry.id   AF-U5QJA3-F1
#
_cell.length_a   1.000
_cell.length_b   1.000
_cell.length_c   1.000
_cell.angle_alpha   90.00
_cell.angle_beta   90.00
_cell.angle_gamma   90.00
#
_symmetry.space_group_name_H-M   'P 1'
#
loop_
_entity.id
_entity.type
_entity.pdbx_description
1 polymer ?
#
loop_
_entity_poly.entity_id
_entity_poly.type
_entity_poly.pdbx_seq_one_letter_code
_entity_poly.pdbx_strand_id
1 'polypeptide(L)' 'MQVVLSKRAELDLEEITSFIALDDPAAAERFEDKLLEHTRAIGLAPLAYRARPDLGANIRSCAHGRYLIFSPLIQAR' A
#
# COMPACT_ATOMS: atom_id res chain seq x y z
N MET A 1 -2.24 -5.58 -13.93
CA MET A 1 -3.45 -4.83 -13.55
C MET A 1 -3.04 -3.45 -13.08
N GLN A 2 -3.81 -2.40 -13.38
CA GLN A 2 -3.47 -1.05 -12.94
C GLN A 2 -3.73 -0.92 -11.43
N VAL A 3 -2.77 -0.35 -10.70
CA VAL A 3 -2.92 0.03 -9.30
C VAL A 3 -2.94 1.55 -9.22
N VAL A 4 -3.90 2.08 -8.46
CA VAL A 4 -4.07 3.51 -8.23
C VAL A 4 -4.14 3.71 -6.73
N LEU A 5 -3.39 4.69 -6.22
CA LEU A 5 -3.50 5.09 -4.82
C LEU A 5 -4.82 5.82 -4.61
N SER A 6 -5.57 5.44 -3.58
CA SER A 6 -6.71 6.24 -3.16
C SER A 6 -6.21 7.52 -2.50
N LYS A 7 -7.05 8.56 -2.45
CA LYS A 7 -6.68 9.80 -1.76
C LYS A 7 -6.30 9.56 -0.30
N ARG A 8 -6.94 8.60 0.36
CA ARG A 8 -6.59 8.22 1.74
C ARG A 8 -5.21 7.56 1.81
N ALA A 9 -4.89 6.67 0.88
CA ALA A 9 -3.59 6.01 0.83
C ALA A 9 -2.44 6.98 0.54
N GLU A 10 -2.66 8.01 -0.28
CA GLU A 10 -1.68 9.09 -0.49
C GLU A 10 -1.40 9.85 0.81
N LEU A 11 -2.44 10.21 1.56
CA LEU A 11 -2.29 10.91 2.84
C LEU A 11 -1.60 10.03 3.89
N ASP A 12 -1.95 8.75 3.96
CA ASP A 12 -1.28 7.80 4.87
C ASP A 12 0.22 7.69 4.53
N LEU A 13 0.57 7.64 3.24
CA LEU A 13 1.97 7.63 2.79
C LEU A 13 2.70 8.92 3.20
N GLU A 14 2.10 10.09 2.92
CA GLU A 14 2.65 11.40 3.28
C GLU A 14 2.87 11.54 4.79
N GLU A 15 1.92 11.11 5.62
CA GLU A 15 2.03 11.16 7.08
C GLU A 15 3.17 10.26 7.58
N ILE A 16 3.28 9.04 7.06
CA ILE A 16 4.32 8.09 7.46
C ILE A 16 5.71 8.59 7.04
N THR A 17 5.89 9.03 5.80
CA THR A 17 7.18 9.50 5.31
C THR A 17 7.60 10.79 5.98
N SER A 18 6.66 11.71 6.23
CA SER A 18 6.91 12.93 7.01
C SER A 18 7.37 12.62 8.43
N PHE A 19 6.74 11.64 9.08
CA PHE A 19 7.14 11.21 10.43
C PHE A 19 8.56 10.61 10.44
N ILE A 20 8.90 9.75 9.48
CA ILE A 20 10.25 9.16 9.36
C ILE A 20 11.29 10.25 9.06
N ALA A 21 10.94 11.22 8.21
CA ALA A 21 11.85 12.28 7.78
C ALA A 21 12.25 13.23 8.91
N LEU A 22 11.50 13.28 10.02
CA LEU A 22 11.89 14.02 11.22
C LEU A 22 13.20 13.48 11.84
N ASP A 23 13.51 12.20 11.61
CA ASP A 23 14.72 11.53 12.14
C ASP A 23 15.75 11.27 11.02
N ASP A 24 15.32 10.64 9.91
CA ASP A 24 16.18 10.36 8.74
C ASP A 24 15.39 10.56 7.43
N PRO A 25 15.57 11.71 6.74
CA PRO A 25 14.94 11.97 5.44
C PRO A 25 15.27 10.93 4.37
N ALA A 26 16.49 10.39 4.36
CA ALA A 26 16.88 9.38 3.39
C ALA A 26 16.22 8.02 3.71
N ALA A 27 15.90 7.75 4.98
CA ALA A 27 15.08 6.59 5.35
C ALA A 27 13.63 6.75 4.88
N ALA A 28 13.07 7.95 4.91
CA ALA A 28 11.72 8.21 4.42
C ALA A 28 11.61 7.92 2.91
N GLU A 29 12.57 8.39 2.11
CA GLU A 29 12.63 8.10 0.66
C GLU A 29 12.75 6.58 0.39
N ARG A 30 13.67 5.89 1.08
CA ARG A 30 13.81 4.43 0.96
C ARG A 30 12.53 3.67 1.37
N PHE A 31 11.77 4.22 2.29
CA PHE A 31 10.51 3.62 2.74
C PHE A 31 9.40 3.82 1.70
N GLU A 32 9.30 5.01 1.12
CA GLU A 32 8.38 5.32 0.02
C GLU A 32 8.64 4.44 -1.20
N ASP A 33 9.89 4.31 -1.62
CA ASP A 33 10.28 3.45 -2.75
C ASP A 33 9.81 2.01 -2.56
N LYS A 34 10.02 1.44 -1.36
CA LYS A 34 9.57 0.08 -1.03
C LYS A 34 8.06 -0.05 -1.08
N LEU A 35 7.31 0.95 -0.62
CA LEU A 35 5.85 0.94 -0.72
C LEU A 35 5.40 0.98 -2.19
N LEU A 36 6.04 1.79 -3.02
CA LEU A 36 5.76 1.84 -4.46
C LEU A 36 6.10 0.50 -5.14
N GLU A 37 7.17 -0.18 -4.75
CA GLU A 37 7.46 -1.55 -5.21
C GLU A 37 6.34 -2.54 -4.86
N HIS A 38 5.78 -2.47 -3.64
CA HIS A 38 4.63 -3.29 -3.26
C HIS A 38 3.42 -3.02 -4.16
N THR A 39 3.14 -1.77 -4.52
CA THR A 39 2.02 -1.47 -5.44
C THR A 39 2.21 -2.14 -6.81
N ARG A 40 3.44 -2.15 -7.33
CA ARG A 40 3.77 -2.84 -8.60
C ARG A 40 3.56 -4.35 -8.46
N ALA A 41 4.05 -4.95 -7.39
CA ALA A 41 3.90 -6.38 -7.11
C ALA A 41 2.42 -6.78 -6.93
N ILE A 42 1.60 -5.93 -6.30
CA ILE A 42 0.14 -6.11 -6.19
C ILE A 42 -0.51 -6.10 -7.57
N GLY A 43 -0.10 -5.18 -8.45
CA GLY A 43 -0.63 -5.11 -9.82
C GLY A 43 -0.29 -6.33 -10.69
N LEU A 44 0.81 -7.02 -10.40
CA LEU A 44 1.24 -8.22 -11.12
C LEU A 44 0.47 -9.47 -10.69
N ALA A 45 0.26 -9.67 -9.38
CA ALA A 45 -0.37 -10.87 -8.83
C ALA A 45 -1.43 -10.53 -7.75
N PRO A 46 -2.50 -9.81 -8.10
CA PRO A 46 -3.44 -9.25 -7.13
C PRO A 46 -4.14 -10.31 -6.27
N LEU A 47 -4.39 -11.50 -6.82
CA LEU A 47 -5.08 -12.58 -6.12
C LEU A 47 -4.17 -13.38 -5.18
N ALA A 48 -2.84 -13.16 -5.23
CA ALA A 48 -1.88 -13.88 -4.39
C ALA A 48 -1.84 -13.37 -2.93
N TYR A 49 -2.37 -12.17 -2.67
CA TYR A 49 -2.36 -11.56 -1.34
C TYR A 49 -3.53 -12.03 -0.47
N ARG A 50 -3.34 -12.02 0.86
CA ARG A 50 -4.33 -12.51 1.83
C ARG A 50 -5.65 -11.73 1.71
N ALA A 51 -6.76 -12.44 1.49
CA ALA A 51 -8.10 -11.87 1.54
C ALA A 51 -8.46 -11.44 2.98
N ARG A 52 -9.20 -10.33 3.09
CA ARG A 52 -9.65 -9.74 4.36
C ARG A 52 -11.18 -9.60 4.37
N PRO A 53 -11.93 -10.73 4.39
CA PRO A 53 -13.39 -10.69 4.41
C PRO A 53 -13.95 -10.02 5.67
N ASP A 54 -13.15 -9.95 6.74
CA ASP A 54 -13.44 -9.21 7.97
C ASP A 54 -13.53 -7.69 7.77
N LEU A 55 -12.90 -7.15 6.71
CA LEU A 55 -12.90 -5.71 6.39
C LEU A 55 -13.82 -5.36 5.23
N GLY A 56 -14.22 -6.34 4.43
CA GLY A 56 -15.11 -6.15 3.29
C GLY A 56 -14.88 -7.15 2.16
N ALA A 57 -15.84 -7.21 1.24
CA ALA A 57 -15.70 -8.02 0.04
C ALA A 57 -14.55 -7.50 -0.84
N ASN A 58 -13.79 -8.41 -1.44
CA ASN A 58 -12.69 -8.11 -2.37
C ASN A 58 -11.53 -7.29 -1.81
N ILE A 59 -11.44 -7.10 -0.49
CA ILE A 59 -10.27 -6.49 0.15
C ILE A 59 -9.17 -7.52 0.34
N ARG A 60 -7.96 -7.14 -0.03
CA ARG A 60 -6.74 -7.91 0.23
C ARG A 60 -5.74 -7.08 1.01
N SER A 61 -4.82 -7.73 1.71
CA SER A 61 -3.76 -7.06 2.46
C SER A 61 -2.38 -7.67 2.22
N CYS A 62 -1.37 -6.81 2.16
CA CYS A 62 0.06 -7.14 2.21
C CYS A 62 0.70 -6.49 3.44
N ALA A 63 1.67 -7.15 4.07
CA ALA A 63 2.42 -6.58 5.18
C ALA A 63 3.74 -5.96 4.70
N HIS A 64 4.06 -4.77 5.20
CA HIS A 64 5.36 -4.13 5.04
C HIS A 64 5.88 -3.66 6.41
N GLY A 65 6.77 -4.45 7.01
CA GLY A 65 7.25 -4.20 8.37
C GLY A 65 6.08 -4.15 9.36
N ARG A 66 5.85 -2.98 9.96
CA ARG A 66 4.76 -2.73 10.93
C ARG A 66 3.47 -2.19 10.30
N TYR A 67 3.43 -2.05 8.97
CA TYR A 67 2.30 -1.49 8.23
C TYR A 67 1.57 -2.56 7.42
N LEU A 68 0.29 -2.32 7.16
CA LEU A 68 -0.53 -3.12 6.25
C LEU A 68 -0.97 -2.25 5.07
N ILE A 69 -0.80 -2.78 3.87
CA ILE A 69 -1.28 -2.19 2.62
C ILE A 69 -2.60 -2.87 2.29
N PHE A 70 -3.70 -2.12 2.30
CA PHE A 70 -5.01 -2.61 1.88
C PHE A 70 -5.24 -2.33 0.39
N SER A 71 -5.66 -3.36 -0.34
CA SER A 71 -5.87 -3.33 -1.79
C SER A 71 -7.23 -3.94 -2.15
N PRO A 72 -8.30 -3.14 -2.22
CA PRO A 72 -9.57 -3.60 -2.76
C PRO A 72 -9.45 -3.86 -4.26
N LEU A 73 -10.00 -4.98 -4.73
CA LEU A 73 -10.13 -5.25 -6.16
C LEU A 73 -11.39 -4.59 -6.69
N ILE A 74 -11.21 -3.61 -7.58
CA ILE A 74 -12.30 -2.91 -8.25
C ILE A 74 -12.46 -3.51 -9.65
N GLN A 75 -13.64 -4.05 -9.94
CA GLN A 75 -13.99 -4.42 -11.32
C GLN A 75 -14.49 -3.17 -12.05
N ALA A 76 -13.99 -2.92 -13.25
CA ALA A 76 -14.61 -1.95 -14.15
C ALA A 76 -16.04 -2.43 -14.46
N ARG A 77 -17.02 -1.54 -14.26
CA ARG A 77 -18.41 -1.78 -14.68
C ARG A 77 -18.53 -1.72 -16.19
#